data_AF-A0A0V0YQB0-F1
#
_entry.id   AF-A0A0V0YQB0-F1
#
_cell.length_a   1.000
_cell.length_b   1.000
_cell.length_c   1.000
_cell.angle_alpha   90.00
_cell.angle_beta   90.00
_cell.angle_gamma   90.00
#
_symmetry.space_group_name_H-M   'P 1'
#
loop_
_entity.id
_entity.type
_entity.pdbx_description
1 polymer ?
#
loop_
_entity_poly.entity_id
_entity_poly.type
_entity_poly.pdbx_seq_one_letter_code
_entity_poly.pdbx_strand_id
1 'polypeptide(L)'
;MLLYDGLHYDALAMSPSANAPEDFDQTIFTVYSDRTVGPVEGLVLSLVTDAHRKRKFTDTANFTLRCGVCQIGVIGQKEAVEHAQATGHVNFQEYR
;
A
#
# COMPACT_ATOMS: atom_id res chain seq x y z
N MET A 1 -2.13 -7.59 11.94
CA MET A 1 -1.56 -7.70 10.56
C MET A 1 -1.47 -6.31 9.95
N LEU A 2 -0.63 -6.11 8.92
CA LEU A 2 -0.54 -4.81 8.23
C LEU A 2 -0.89 -4.97 6.74
N LEU A 3 -1.65 -4.03 6.22
CA LEU A 3 -1.85 -3.84 4.78
C LEU A 3 -0.86 -2.78 4.30
N TYR A 4 -0.22 -3.03 3.15
CA TYR A 4 0.66 -2.06 2.50
C TYR A 4 0.15 -1.81 1.09
N ASP A 5 -0.12 -0.54 0.78
CA ASP A 5 -0.66 -0.14 -0.52
C ASP A 5 0.41 0.39 -1.49
N GLY A 6 1.69 0.34 -1.11
CA GLY A 6 2.79 0.90 -1.90
C GLY A 6 3.32 2.23 -1.36
N LEU A 7 2.60 2.91 -0.47
CA LEU A 7 3.07 4.14 0.20
C LEU A 7 2.75 4.16 1.70
N HIS A 8 1.60 3.64 2.10
CA HIS A 8 1.11 3.65 3.48
C HIS A 8 0.97 2.24 4.03
N TYR A 9 1.15 2.14 5.35
CA TYR A 9 0.80 0.96 6.12
C TYR A 9 -0.47 1.21 6.92
N ASP A 10 -1.46 0.35 6.76
CA ASP A 10 -2.68 0.35 7.54
C ASP A 10 -2.76 -0.87 8.45
N ALA A 11 -3.31 -0.69 9.65
CA ALA A 11 -3.60 -1.81 10.53
C ALA A 11 -4.82 -2.58 10.02
N LEU A 12 -4.72 -3.91 9.94
CA LEU A 12 -5.84 -4.77 9.60
C LEU A 12 -6.42 -5.39 10.86
N ALA A 13 -7.74 -5.21 11.03
CA ALA A 13 -8.53 -5.75 12.11
C ALA A 13 -9.64 -6.66 11.57
N MET A 14 -10.00 -7.69 12.32
CA MET A 14 -11.10 -8.60 12.01
C MET A 14 -12.25 -8.37 12.97
N SER A 15 -13.39 -7.96 12.45
CA SER A 15 -14.60 -7.82 13.24
C SER A 15 -15.43 -9.12 13.22
N PRO A 16 -16.02 -9.55 14.36
CA PRO A 16 -16.85 -10.77 14.40
C PRO A 16 -18.11 -10.70 13.52
N SER A 17 -18.62 -9.49 13.28
CA SER A 17 -19.76 -9.23 12.40
C SER A 17 -19.78 -7.76 11.96
N ALA A 18 -20.53 -7.43 10.90
CA ALA A 18 -20.55 -6.09 10.33
C ALA A 18 -20.98 -4.97 11.28
N ASN A 19 -21.73 -5.29 12.35
CA ASN A 19 -22.24 -4.32 13.33
C ASN A 19 -21.67 -4.57 14.74
N ALA A 20 -20.61 -5.36 14.87
CA ALA A 20 -19.97 -5.55 16.17
C ALA A 20 -19.27 -4.24 16.59
N PRO A 21 -19.27 -3.89 17.89
CA PRO A 21 -18.46 -2.79 18.39
C PRO A 21 -16.97 -3.02 18.11
N GLU A 22 -16.21 -1.94 17.88
CA GLU A 22 -14.76 -1.99 17.62
C GLU A 22 -13.98 -2.65 18.77
N ASP A 23 -14.51 -2.64 19.99
CA ASP A 23 -13.92 -3.33 21.15
C ASP A 23 -13.77 -4.84 20.94
N PHE A 24 -14.54 -5.42 20.00
CA PHE A 24 -14.47 -6.85 19.65
C PHE A 24 -13.55 -7.12 18.45
N ASP A 25 -12.94 -6.10 17.87
CA ASP A 25 -12.07 -6.27 16.72
C ASP A 25 -10.76 -6.96 17.12
N GLN A 26 -10.46 -8.04 16.40
CA GLN A 26 -9.24 -8.79 16.58
C GLN A 26 -8.12 -8.24 15.68
N THR A 27 -7.03 -7.78 16.29
CA THR A 27 -5.81 -7.32 15.60
C THR A 27 -4.59 -8.23 15.82
N ILE A 28 -4.67 -9.08 16.85
CA ILE A 28 -3.66 -10.06 17.23
C ILE A 28 -4.15 -11.46 16.87
N PHE A 29 -3.36 -12.19 16.09
CA PHE A 29 -3.70 -13.51 15.58
C PHE A 29 -2.68 -14.54 16.07
N THR A 30 -3.15 -15.75 16.38
CA THR A 30 -2.27 -16.87 16.70
C THR A 30 -1.58 -17.35 15.43
N VAL A 31 -0.28 -17.60 15.52
CA VAL A 31 0.49 -18.25 14.46
C VAL A 31 0.56 -19.74 14.77
N TYR A 32 0.09 -20.56 13.84
CA TYR A 32 0.10 -22.02 13.96
C TYR A 32 1.49 -22.60 13.65
N SER A 33 1.68 -23.88 13.93
CA SER A 33 2.97 -24.57 13.73
C SER A 33 3.44 -24.59 12.27
N ASP A 34 2.51 -24.47 11.32
CA ASP A 34 2.77 -24.36 9.88
C ASP A 34 3.11 -22.93 9.43
N ARG A 35 3.24 -22.00 10.39
CA ARG A 35 3.50 -20.55 10.20
C ARG A 35 2.36 -19.77 9.54
N THR A 36 1.17 -20.35 9.46
CA THR A 36 -0.02 -19.63 8.99
C THR A 36 -0.73 -18.94 10.16
N VAL A 37 -1.59 -17.96 9.86
CA VAL A 37 -2.60 -17.44 10.79
C VAL A 37 -3.98 -18.08 10.58
N GLY A 38 -4.02 -19.28 9.98
CA GLY A 38 -5.22 -20.07 9.78
C GLY A 38 -6.18 -19.48 8.73
N PRO A 39 -7.51 -19.69 8.87
CA PRO A 39 -8.51 -19.27 7.87
C PRO A 39 -8.53 -17.78 7.56
N VAL A 40 -8.01 -16.95 8.47
CA VAL A 40 -7.91 -15.48 8.32
C VAL A 40 -7.11 -15.10 7.07
N GLU A 41 -6.08 -15.88 6.70
CA GLU A 41 -5.26 -15.58 5.53
C GLU A 41 -6.08 -15.56 4.24
N GLY A 42 -7.04 -16.49 4.09
CA GLY A 42 -7.90 -16.55 2.91
C GLY A 42 -8.81 -15.33 2.79
N LEU A 43 -9.34 -14.85 3.92
CA LEU A 43 -10.17 -13.64 3.96
C LEU A 43 -9.35 -12.41 3.58
N VAL A 44 -8.14 -12.28 4.13
CA VAL A 44 -7.22 -11.18 3.83
C VAL A 44 -6.79 -11.22 2.37
N LEU A 45 -6.46 -12.40 1.82
CA LEU A 45 -6.09 -12.54 0.42
C LEU A 45 -7.22 -12.14 -0.53
N SER A 46 -8.47 -12.49 -0.18
CA SER A 46 -9.65 -12.05 -0.94
C SER A 46 -9.82 -10.53 -0.91
N LEU A 47 -9.64 -9.89 0.25
CA LEU A 47 -9.70 -8.44 0.40
C LEU A 47 -8.62 -7.75 -0.45
N VAL A 48 -7.38 -8.22 -0.39
CA VAL A 48 -6.26 -7.67 -1.17
C VAL A 48 -6.51 -7.85 -2.67
N THR A 49 -7.01 -9.01 -3.09
CA THR A 49 -7.34 -9.28 -4.49
C THR A 49 -8.39 -8.30 -5.03
N ASP A 50 -9.44 -8.02 -4.25
CA ASP A 50 -10.46 -7.03 -4.61
C ASP A 50 -9.91 -5.60 -4.65
N ALA A 51 -9.08 -5.22 -3.67
CA ALA A 51 -8.40 -3.92 -3.64
C ALA A 51 -7.51 -3.72 -4.86
N HIS A 52 -6.73 -4.74 -5.25
CA HIS A 52 -5.91 -4.73 -6.47
C HIS A 52 -6.75 -4.60 -7.73
N ARG A 53 -7.87 -5.35 -7.86
CA ARG A 53 -8.80 -5.22 -9.00
C ARG A 53 -9.36 -3.81 -9.11
N LYS A 54 -9.63 -3.16 -7.98
CA LYS A 54 -10.09 -1.77 -7.89
C LYS A 54 -8.96 -0.74 -8.03
N ARG A 55 -7.72 -1.18 -8.22
CA ARG A 55 -6.50 -0.33 -8.27
C ARG A 55 -6.39 0.60 -7.06
N LYS A 56 -6.75 0.10 -5.87
CA LYS A 56 -6.57 0.79 -4.59
C LYS A 56 -5.16 0.53 -4.04
N PHE A 57 -4.15 0.93 -4.80
CA PHE A 57 -2.75 0.86 -4.43
C PHE A 57 -1.97 1.87 -5.26
N THR A 58 -0.79 2.24 -4.77
CA THR A 58 0.16 3.12 -5.44
C THR A 58 1.33 2.29 -5.96
N ASP A 59 1.45 2.18 -7.29
CA ASP A 59 2.60 1.50 -7.91
C ASP A 59 3.81 2.44 -7.92
N THR A 60 4.60 2.42 -6.85
CA THR A 60 5.80 3.25 -6.73
C THR A 60 6.93 2.89 -7.71
N ALA A 61 6.82 1.77 -8.43
CA ALA A 61 7.77 1.42 -9.47
C ALA A 61 7.43 2.07 -10.83
N ASN A 62 6.14 2.30 -11.12
CA ASN A 62 5.71 2.68 -12.47
C ASN A 62 4.87 3.97 -12.56
N PHE A 63 4.57 4.64 -11.43
CA PHE A 63 3.85 5.90 -11.46
C PHE A 63 4.62 7.00 -12.21
N THR A 64 3.90 7.80 -12.99
CA THR A 64 4.47 8.91 -13.76
C THR A 64 4.50 10.18 -12.92
N LEU A 65 5.70 10.71 -12.71
CA LEU A 65 5.95 11.91 -11.94
C LEU A 65 6.46 13.02 -12.85
N ARG A 66 6.01 14.25 -12.59
CA ARG A 66 6.54 15.45 -13.23
C ARG A 66 7.28 16.29 -12.21
N CYS A 67 8.51 16.67 -12.53
CA CYS A 67 9.23 17.65 -11.74
C CYS A 67 8.56 19.03 -11.86
N GLY A 68 8.11 19.60 -10.75
CA GLY A 68 7.47 20.92 -10.70
C GLY A 68 8.41 22.08 -11.02
N VAL A 69 9.73 21.86 -11.04
CA VAL A 69 10.73 22.91 -11.32
C VAL A 69 11.10 22.95 -12.80
N CYS A 70 11.59 21.84 -13.35
CA CYS A 70 12.04 21.76 -14.75
C CYS A 70 11.06 21.06 -15.70
N GLN A 71 9.92 20.61 -15.20
CA GLN A 71 8.82 20.02 -16.00
C GLN A 71 9.14 18.70 -16.70
N ILE A 72 10.32 18.10 -16.45
CA ILE A 72 10.71 16.77 -16.94
C ILE A 72 9.84 15.70 -16.27
N GLY A 73 9.36 14.75 -17.09
CA GLY A 73 8.66 13.55 -16.64
C GLY A 73 9.67 12.45 -16.29
N VAL A 74 9.44 11.76 -15.18
CA VAL A 74 10.22 10.62 -14.69
C VAL A 74 9.26 9.49 -14.30
N ILE A 75 9.72 8.24 -14.37
CA ILE A 75 8.93 7.05 -14.10
C ILE A 75 9.43 6.40 -12.80
N GLY A 76 8.51 6.27 -11.85
CA GLY A 76 8.75 5.62 -10.58
C GLY A 76 9.65 6.41 -9.62
N GLN A 77 9.78 5.87 -8.42
CA GLN A 77 10.57 6.49 -7.37
C GLN A 77 12.07 6.54 -7.72
N LYS A 78 12.57 5.51 -8.42
CA LYS A 78 14.00 5.41 -8.76
C LYS A 78 14.46 6.59 -9.61
N GLU A 79 13.77 6.86 -10.72
CA GLU A 79 14.13 7.98 -11.60
C GLU A 79 13.91 9.34 -10.92
N ALA A 80 12.88 9.48 -10.08
CA ALA A 80 12.68 10.69 -9.29
C ALA A 80 13.84 10.96 -8.32
N VAL A 81 14.37 9.92 -7.66
CA VAL A 81 15.55 10.05 -6.79
C VAL A 81 16.79 10.42 -7.60
N GLU A 82 17.03 9.76 -8.73
CA GLU A 82 18.16 10.07 -9.63
C GLU A 82 18.07 11.52 -10.14
N HIS A 83 16.88 11.96 -10.54
CA HIS A 83 16.61 13.34 -10.95
C HIS A 83 16.86 14.34 -9.83
N ALA A 84 16.38 14.06 -8.62
CA ALA A 84 16.60 14.90 -7.46
C ALA A 84 18.09 15.02 -7.10
N GLN A 85 18.83 13.92 -7.18
CA GLN A 85 20.28 13.90 -6.95
C GLN A 85 21.05 14.71 -8.00
N ALA A 86 20.67 14.59 -9.28
CA ALA A 86 21.35 15.28 -10.39
C ALA A 86 21.02 16.78 -10.45
N THR A 87 19.81 17.18 -10.06
CA THR A 87 19.31 18.55 -10.28
C THR A 87 19.03 19.34 -9.00
N GLY A 88 18.95 18.67 -7.85
CA GLY A 88 18.50 19.27 -6.59
C GLY A 88 16.97 19.48 -6.51
N HIS A 89 16.20 19.09 -7.52
CA HIS A 89 14.75 19.26 -7.52
C HIS A 89 14.04 18.14 -6.74
N VAL A 90 13.25 18.51 -5.73
CA VAL A 90 12.48 17.55 -4.91
C VAL A 90 10.96 17.71 -5.01
N ASN A 91 10.50 18.70 -5.78
CA ASN A 91 9.07 18.92 -6.02
C ASN A 91 8.60 18.04 -7.18
N PHE A 92 7.97 16.90 -6.88
CA PHE A 92 7.37 16.01 -7.86
C PHE A 92 5.87 15.92 -7.67
N GLN A 93 5.14 15.90 -8.78
CA GLN A 93 3.69 15.71 -8.81
C GLN A 93 3.36 14.51 -9.69
N GLU A 94 2.54 13.61 -9.17
CA GLU A 94 1.98 12.55 -10.00
C GLU A 94 1.03 13.17 -11.04
N TYR A 95 1.15 12.72 -12.27
CA TYR A 95 0.25 13.12 -13.35
C TYR A 95 -0.19 11.90 -14.13
N ARG A 96 -1.40 11.96 -14.67
CA ARG A 96 -2.03 10.90 -15.45
C ARG A 96 -2.42 11.40 -16.83
#